data_AF-A0AAV4UIR5-F1
#
_entry.id   AF-A0AAV4UIR5-F1
#
_cell.length_a   1.000
_cell.length_b   1.000
_cell.length_c   1.000
_cell.angle_alpha   90.00
_cell.angle_beta   90.00
_cell.angle_gamma   90.00
#
_symmetry.space_group_name_H-M   'P 1'
#
loop_
_entity.id
_entity.type
_entity.pdbx_description
1 polymer ?
#
loop_
_entity_poly.entity_id
_entity_poly.type
_entity_poly.pdbx_seq_one_letter_code
_entity_poly.pdbx_strand_id
1 'polypeptide(L)'
;MPFRKWSVEPVFLCRKPLPPDKSEPCNFYPITNTALVNCLRQLSSVAKIANQIFEEIGCECRLLAERTERLKDKLNTCEKVVSKFNARAVNVRKKERCDKKSGWVYDQEIIKPLVKII
;
A
#
# COMPACT_ATOMS: atom_id res chain seq x y z
N MET A 1 -11.95 -0.91 3.34
CA MET A 1 -11.80 -0.20 2.06
C MET A 1 -12.00 -1.21 0.93
N PRO A 2 -12.75 -0.90 -0.14
CA PRO A 2 -12.85 -1.82 -1.27
C PRO A 2 -11.50 -1.89 -2.00
N PHE A 3 -10.99 -3.10 -2.23
CA PHE A 3 -9.76 -3.33 -2.99
C PHE A 3 -9.94 -2.90 -4.45
N ARG A 4 -8.88 -2.34 -5.05
CA ARG A 4 -8.87 -2.02 -6.48
C ARG A 4 -9.08 -3.30 -7.28
N LYS A 5 -10.12 -3.33 -8.14
CA LYS A 5 -10.35 -4.44 -9.06
C LYS A 5 -9.45 -4.27 -10.26
N TRP A 6 -8.56 -5.23 -10.49
CA TRP A 6 -7.72 -5.28 -11.68
C TRP A 6 -8.41 -6.13 -12.75
N SER A 7 -8.50 -5.62 -13.97
CA SER A 7 -9.02 -6.36 -15.13
C SER A 7 -7.87 -6.72 -16.07
N VAL A 8 -7.73 -8.00 -16.40
CA VAL A 8 -6.76 -8.48 -17.38
C VAL A 8 -7.45 -8.58 -18.74
N GLU A 9 -6.78 -8.07 -19.78
CA GLU A 9 -7.29 -8.12 -21.16
C GLU A 9 -6.37 -8.94 -22.07
N PRO A 10 -6.92 -9.78 -22.98
CA PRO A 10 -8.34 -10.10 -23.18
C PRO A 10 -8.92 -11.01 -22.09
N VAL A 11 -10.23 -10.96 -21.81
CA VAL A 11 -10.88 -11.91 -20.85
C VAL A 11 -10.97 -13.33 -21.42
N PHE A 12 -11.24 -13.47 -22.71
CA PHE A 12 -11.38 -14.76 -23.39
C PHE A 12 -10.31 -14.93 -24.45
N LEU A 13 -9.66 -16.10 -24.47
CA LEU A 13 -8.63 -16.44 -25.45
C LEU A 13 -9.23 -16.81 -26.81
N CYS A 14 -10.38 -17.46 -26.80
CA CYS A 14 -11.19 -17.78 -27.98
C CYS A 14 -12.68 -17.59 -27.64
N ARG A 15 -13.47 -17.14 -28.62
CA ARG A 15 -14.92 -16.94 -28.47
C ARG A 15 -15.76 -18.07 -29.08
N LYS A 16 -15.14 -18.99 -29.82
CA LYS A 16 -15.82 -20.13 -30.44
C LYS A 16 -15.64 -21.38 -29.57
N PRO A 17 -16.71 -22.05 -29.12
CA PRO A 17 -16.61 -23.35 -28.49
C PRO A 17 -16.13 -24.38 -29.51
N LEU A 18 -15.50 -25.45 -29.03
CA LEU A 18 -15.19 -26.61 -29.88
C LEU A 18 -16.53 -27.23 -30.36
N PRO A 19 -16.65 -27.63 -31.64
CA PRO A 19 -17.84 -28.33 -32.10
C PRO A 19 -18.06 -29.60 -31.27
N PRO A 20 -19.30 -29.92 -30.89
CA PRO A 20 -19.61 -31.13 -30.14
C PRO A 20 -19.34 -32.41 -30.96
N ASP A 21 -19.50 -32.32 -32.28
CA ASP A 21 -19.21 -33.39 -33.21
C ASP A 21 -17.90 -33.17 -33.95
N LYS A 22 -17.04 -34.20 -33.97
CA LYS A 22 -15.80 -34.23 -34.75
C LYS A 22 -16.03 -34.33 -36.26
N SER A 23 -17.27 -34.34 -36.72
CA SER A 23 -17.66 -34.50 -38.13
C SER A 23 -17.48 -33.22 -38.95
N GLU A 24 -17.51 -32.05 -38.32
CA GLU A 24 -17.23 -30.79 -39.01
C GLU A 24 -15.71 -30.52 -39.04
N PRO A 25 -15.14 -30.24 -40.23
CA PRO A 25 -13.72 -29.87 -40.34
C PRO A 25 -13.51 -28.49 -39.71
N CYS A 26 -13.21 -28.47 -38.42
CA CYS A 26 -12.83 -27.24 -37.74
C CYS A 26 -11.43 -26.82 -38.20
N ASN A 27 -11.30 -25.60 -38.73
CA ASN A 27 -9.99 -25.05 -39.06
C ASN A 27 -9.25 -24.69 -37.76
N PHE A 28 -8.53 -25.66 -37.21
CA PHE A 28 -7.89 -25.59 -35.89
C PHE A 28 -6.72 -24.61 -35.86
N TYR A 29 -5.95 -24.52 -36.95
CA TYR A 29 -4.75 -23.70 -37.03
C TYR A 29 -4.97 -22.19 -36.74
N PRO A 30 -5.95 -21.49 -37.35
CA PRO A 30 -6.22 -20.09 -37.04
C PRO A 30 -6.77 -19.89 -35.62
N ILE A 31 -7.54 -20.85 -35.11
CA ILE A 31 -8.10 -20.79 -33.75
C ILE A 31 -6.98 -20.88 -32.72
N THR A 32 -6.07 -21.85 -32.85
CA THR A 32 -4.93 -21.99 -31.93
C THR A 32 -3.96 -20.83 -32.02
N ASN A 33 -3.64 -20.35 -33.22
CA ASN A 33 -2.79 -19.17 -33.37
C ASN A 33 -3.41 -17.94 -32.70
N THR A 34 -4.73 -17.73 -32.86
CA THR A 34 -5.46 -16.65 -32.17
C THR A 34 -5.43 -16.83 -30.66
N ALA A 35 -5.61 -18.06 -30.16
CA ALA A 35 -5.53 -18.38 -28.75
C ALA A 35 -4.14 -18.01 -28.18
N LEU A 36 -3.07 -18.42 -28.86
CA LEU A 36 -1.69 -18.15 -28.45
C LEU A 36 -1.38 -16.66 -28.42
N VAL A 37 -1.76 -15.91 -29.46
CA VAL A 37 -1.60 -14.45 -29.49
C VAL A 37 -2.36 -13.80 -28.33
N ASN A 38 -3.58 -14.23 -28.06
CA ASN A 38 -4.37 -13.71 -26.94
C ASN A 38 -3.76 -14.09 -25.58
N CYS A 39 -3.15 -15.27 -25.44
CA CYS A 39 -2.40 -15.64 -24.23
C CYS A 39 -1.22 -14.68 -24.00
N LEU A 40 -0.45 -14.37 -25.05
CA LEU A 40 0.66 -13.43 -24.96
C LEU A 40 0.18 -12.02 -24.57
N ARG A 41 -0.98 -11.59 -25.08
CA ARG A 41 -1.60 -10.32 -24.70
C ARG A 41 -2.05 -10.31 -23.24
N GLN A 42 -2.66 -11.40 -22.77
CA GLN A 42 -3.03 -11.55 -21.36
C GLN A 42 -1.81 -11.48 -20.45
N LEU A 43 -0.74 -12.22 -20.79
CA LEU A 43 0.51 -12.20 -20.01
C LEU A 43 1.12 -10.79 -19.98
N SER A 44 1.11 -10.08 -21.11
CA SER A 44 1.56 -8.68 -21.15
C SER A 44 0.70 -7.77 -20.26
N SER A 45 -0.63 -7.95 -20.28
CA SER A 45 -1.54 -7.20 -19.41
C SER A 45 -1.28 -7.47 -17.94
N VAL A 46 -1.06 -8.73 -17.55
CA VAL A 46 -0.69 -9.10 -16.17
C VAL A 46 0.65 -8.49 -15.77
N ALA A 47 1.67 -8.56 -16.63
CA ALA A 47 2.98 -7.98 -16.35
C ALA A 47 2.91 -6.46 -16.11
N LYS A 48 2.09 -5.74 -16.89
CA LYS A 48 1.85 -4.30 -16.69
C LYS A 48 1.18 -4.02 -15.35
N ILE A 49 0.17 -4.80 -14.99
CA ILE A 49 -0.52 -4.68 -13.70
C ILE A 49 0.45 -4.95 -12.55
N ALA A 50 1.27 -6.00 -12.65
CA ALA A 50 2.26 -6.33 -11.64
C ALA A 50 3.27 -5.20 -11.45
N ASN A 51 3.80 -4.63 -12.53
CA ASN A 51 4.70 -3.48 -12.45
C ASN A 51 4.05 -2.30 -11.73
N GLN A 52 2.80 -1.96 -12.07
CA GLN A 52 2.10 -0.86 -11.40
C GLN A 52 1.91 -1.13 -9.90
N ILE A 53 1.56 -2.36 -9.51
CA ILE A 53 1.43 -2.75 -8.10
C ILE A 53 2.77 -2.57 -7.37
N PHE A 54 3.87 -3.07 -7.94
CA PHE A 54 5.18 -2.97 -7.31
C PHE A 54 5.73 -1.55 -7.28
N GLU A 55 5.40 -0.70 -8.25
CA GLU A 55 5.71 0.73 -8.23
C GLU A 55 4.97 1.46 -7.10
N GLU A 56 3.65 1.23 -6.98
CA GLU A 56 2.82 1.81 -5.92
C GLU A 56 3.34 1.38 -4.54
N ILE A 57 3.55 0.08 -4.32
CA ILE A 57 4.12 -0.45 -3.07
C ILE A 57 5.52 0.12 -2.83
N GLY A 58 6.37 0.18 -3.87
CA GLY A 58 7.72 0.71 -3.77
C GLY A 58 7.75 2.18 -3.33
N CYS A 59 6.80 3.00 -3.82
CA CYS A 59 6.64 4.38 -3.39
C CYS A 59 6.27 4.47 -1.90
N GLU A 60 5.27 3.72 -1.46
CA GLU A 60 4.84 3.70 -0.05
C GLU A 60 5.95 3.22 0.88
N CYS A 61 6.68 2.17 0.49
CA CYS A 61 7.83 1.67 1.24
C CYS A 61 8.94 2.72 1.36
N ARG A 62 9.23 3.48 0.28
CA ARG A 62 10.23 4.57 0.33
C ARG A 62 9.80 5.68 1.29
N LEU A 63 8.54 6.10 1.23
CA LEU A 63 8.00 7.11 2.14
C LEU A 63 8.07 6.64 3.61
N LEU A 64 7.71 5.38 3.85
CA LEU A 64 7.79 4.77 5.17
C LEU A 64 9.24 4.70 5.68
N ALA A 65 10.19 4.32 4.82
CA ALA A 65 11.61 4.27 5.16
C ALA A 65 12.15 5.66 5.53
N GLU A 66 11.84 6.69 4.75
CA GLU A 66 12.24 8.07 5.04
C GLU A 66 11.69 8.56 6.39
N ARG A 67 10.40 8.29 6.66
CA ARG A 67 9.78 8.64 7.95
C ARG A 67 10.41 7.90 9.12
N THR A 68 10.73 6.62 8.90
CA THR A 68 11.36 5.77 9.93
C THR A 68 12.78 6.24 10.24
N GLU A 69 13.56 6.61 9.23
CA GLU A 69 14.92 7.13 9.44
C GLU A 69 14.89 8.47 10.19
N ARG A 70 14.01 9.39 9.79
CA ARG A 70 13.82 10.66 10.53
C ARG A 70 13.41 10.43 11.99
N LEU A 71 12.57 9.43 12.24
CA LEU A 71 12.15 9.08 13.61
C LEU A 71 13.32 8.50 14.40
N LYS A 72 14.10 7.62 13.79
CA LYS A 72 15.31 7.03 14.37
C LYS A 72 16.34 8.10 14.73
N ASP A 73 16.55 9.11 13.88
CA ASP A 73 17.44 10.24 14.19
C ASP A 73 16.97 11.05 15.41
N LYS A 74 15.66 11.33 15.49
CA LYS A 74 15.05 11.98 16.66
C LYS A 74 15.21 11.13 17.91
N LEU A 75 15.04 9.81 17.81
CA LEU A 75 15.21 8.87 18.91
C LEU A 75 16.65 8.85 19.40
N ASN A 76 17.63 8.77 18.49
CA ASN A 76 19.06 8.85 18.81
C ASN A 76 19.42 10.18 19.49
N THR A 77 18.80 11.28 19.05
CA THR A 77 19.01 12.60 19.66
C THR A 77 18.44 12.63 21.08
N CYS A 78 17.23 12.10 21.26
CA CYS A 78 16.58 11.98 22.56
C CYS A 78 17.43 11.11 23.51
N GLU A 79 17.91 9.96 23.06
CA GLU A 79 18.75 9.06 23.84
C GLU A 79 20.05 9.74 24.31
N LYS A 80 20.72 10.49 23.42
CA LYS A 80 21.91 11.28 23.77
C LYS A 80 21.61 12.37 24.79
N VAL A 81 20.43 12.96 24.74
CA VAL A 81 20.00 14.00 25.69
C VAL A 81 19.66 13.38 27.04
N VAL A 82 18.87 12.29 27.05
CA VAL A 82 18.48 11.52 28.24
C VAL A 82 19.68 10.94 28.97
N SER A 83 20.65 10.36 28.26
CA SER A 83 21.88 9.84 28.88
C SER A 83 22.75 10.92 29.53
N LYS A 84 22.66 12.17 29.07
CA LYS A 84 23.36 13.32 29.68
C LYS A 84 22.58 13.99 30.81
N PHE A 85 21.31 13.66 31.02
CA PHE A 85 20.52 14.26 32.09
C PHE A 85 20.96 13.72 33.45
N ASN A 86 21.42 14.62 34.32
CA ASN A 86 21.73 14.31 35.72
C ASN A 86 20.68 14.94 36.64
N ALA A 87 19.77 14.12 37.15
CA ALA A 87 18.65 14.57 37.99
C ALA A 87 19.09 15.26 39.30
N ARG A 88 20.31 14.99 39.81
CA ARG A 88 20.85 15.65 41.01
C ARG A 88 21.40 17.05 40.75
N ALA A 89 21.78 17.35 39.51
CA ALA A 89 22.35 18.64 39.12
C ALA A 89 21.28 19.65 38.65
N VAL A 90 20.04 19.20 38.40
CA VAL A 90 18.96 20.07 37.92
C VAL A 90 18.34 20.83 39.08
N ASN A 91 18.58 22.14 39.11
CA ASN A 91 17.96 23.03 40.10
C ASN A 91 16.53 23.38 39.65
N VAL A 92 15.53 22.72 40.26
CA VAL A 92 14.12 22.93 39.93
C VAL A 92 13.66 24.26 40.54
N ARG A 93 13.51 25.29 39.69
CA ARG A 93 12.85 26.53 40.12
C ARG A 93 11.40 26.20 40.47
N LYS A 94 11.01 26.39 41.73
CA LYS A 94 9.59 26.44 42.13
C LYS A 94 8.98 27.69 41.50
N LYS A 95 8.55 27.59 40.25
CA LYS A 95 7.66 28.58 39.67
C LYS A 95 6.29 28.27 40.25
N GLU A 96 5.70 29.23 40.96
CA GLU A 96 4.28 29.19 41.26
C GLU A 96 3.55 28.91 39.94
N ARG A 97 2.73 27.87 39.96
CA ARG A 97 2.07 27.32 38.81
C ARG A 97 1.10 28.38 38.28
N CYS A 98 1.52 29.19 37.30
CA CYS A 98 0.54 29.84 36.44
C CYS A 98 -0.06 28.70 35.61
N ASP A 99 -1.27 28.29 35.96
CA ASP A 99 -2.13 27.42 35.17
C ASP A 99 -2.33 28.04 33.78
N LYS A 100 -1.36 27.84 32.90
CA LYS A 100 -1.61 27.94 31.47
C LYS A 100 -2.46 26.73 31.15
N LYS A 101 -3.76 26.93 31.04
CA LYS A 101 -4.67 26.01 30.35
C LYS A 101 -4.13 25.81 28.93
N SER A 102 -3.21 24.87 28.74
CA SER A 102 -2.85 24.38 27.42
C SER A 102 -4.04 23.55 26.97
N GLY A 103 -4.98 24.19 26.27
CA GLY A 103 -6.04 23.49 25.58
C GLY A 103 -5.41 22.51 24.61
N TRP A 104 -5.53 21.23 24.91
CA TRP A 104 -5.35 20.19 23.90
C TRP A 104 -6.52 20.34 22.93
N VAL A 105 -6.28 20.98 21.78
CA VAL A 105 -7.21 20.84 20.66
C VAL A 105 -6.97 19.44 20.10
N TYR A 106 -7.66 18.46 20.67
CA TYR A 106 -7.84 17.17 20.03
C TYR A 106 -8.72 17.41 18.81
N ASP A 107 -8.15 17.21 17.63
CA ASP A 107 -8.92 17.19 16.40
C ASP A 107 -9.84 15.97 16.42
N GLN A 108 -11.11 16.18 16.79
CA GLN A 108 -12.12 15.13 16.94
C GLN A 108 -12.52 14.46 15.61
N GLU A 109 -11.94 14.86 14.48
CA GLU A 109 -12.23 14.23 13.18
C GLU A 109 -11.40 12.96 12.92
N ILE A 110 -10.29 12.74 13.63
CA ILE A 110 -9.41 11.58 13.38
C ILE A 110 -9.92 10.29 14.09
N ILE A 111 -10.83 10.40 15.07
CA ILE A 111 -11.38 9.26 15.84
C ILE A 111 -12.85 8.96 15.45
N LYS A 112 -13.20 9.04 14.16
CA LYS A 112 -14.57 8.71 13.70
C LYS A 112 -14.79 7.41 12.92
N PRO A 113 -13.78 6.64 12.46
CA PRO A 113 -14.08 5.33 11.87
C PRO A 113 -13.89 4.14 12.83
N LEU A 114 -13.32 4.30 14.03
CA LEU A 114 -12.96 3.19 14.93
C LEU A 114 -14.01 2.81 15.99
N VAL A 115 -15.14 3.52 16.07
CA VAL A 115 -16.23 3.25 17.06
C VAL A 115 -17.52 2.76 16.38
N LYS A 116 -17.44 2.18 15.18
CA LYS A 116 -18.59 1.54 14.50
C LYS A 116 -18.49 0.01 14.43
N ILE A 117 -17.62 -0.61 15.23
CA ILE A 117 -17.46 -2.09 15.31
C ILE A 117 -17.56 -2.59 16.76
N ILE A 118 -18.42 -1.97 17.58
CA ILE A 118 -18.96 -2.59 18.79
C ILE A 118 -20.45 -2.28 18.83
#